data_AF-A0A7W6NAB0-F1
#
_entry.id   AF-A0A7W6NAB0-F1
#
_cell.length_a   1.000
_cell.length_b   1.000
_cell.length_c   1.000
_cell.angle_alpha   90.00
_cell.angle_beta   90.00
_cell.angle_gamma   90.00
#
_symmetry.space_group_name_H-M   'P 1'
#
loop_
_entity.id
_entity.type
_entity.pdbx_description
1 polymer ?
#
loop_
_entity_poly.entity_id
_entity_poly.type
_entity_poly.pdbx_seq_one_letter_code
_entity_poly.pdbx_strand_id
1 'polypeptide(L)' 'MQVQEIMSRSPACCGRADTIRDAAQIMAEKSVGSVPVVNDMGEPVGIVTDRDICCGA' A
#
# COMPACT_ATOMS: atom_id res chain seq x y z
N MET A 1 23.45 10.46 -6.05
CA MET A 1 22.03 10.14 -6.29
C MET A 1 21.46 9.61 -4.99
N GLN A 2 20.50 10.33 -4.43
CA GLN A 2 19.86 10.01 -3.15
C GLN A 2 18.48 9.39 -3.40
N VAL A 3 18.03 8.48 -2.55
CA VAL A 3 16.72 7.80 -2.70
C VAL A 3 15.56 8.80 -2.81
N GLN A 4 15.63 9.88 -2.04
CA GLN A 4 14.63 10.96 -2.05
C GLN A 4 14.49 11.68 -3.41
N GLU A 5 15.48 11.56 -4.29
CA GLU A 5 15.46 12.14 -5.64
C GLU A 5 14.64 11.31 -6.63
N ILE A 6 14.31 10.05 -6.30
CA ILE A 6 13.64 9.09 -7.21
C ILE A 6 12.30 8.62 -6.65
N MET A 7 12.15 8.52 -5.33
CA MET A 7 10.97 7.93 -4.70
C MET A 7 9.65 8.64 -5.06
N SER A 8 8.56 7.87 -5.10
CA SER A 8 7.21 8.45 -5.13
C SER A 8 6.91 9.12 -3.80
N ARG A 9 6.60 10.41 -3.83
CA ARG A 9 6.22 11.17 -2.63
C ARG A 9 4.77 10.86 -2.26
N SER A 10 4.53 10.61 -0.98
CA SER A 10 3.19 10.32 -0.43
C SER A 10 2.45 9.19 -1.18
N PRO A 11 2.97 7.95 -1.14
CA PRO A 11 2.29 6.81 -1.75
C PRO A 11 0.89 6.63 -1.12
N ALA A 12 -0.03 6.03 -1.89
CA ALA A 12 -1.31 5.62 -1.33
C ALA A 12 -1.09 4.49 -0.33
N CYS A 13 -1.66 4.61 0.86
CA CYS A 13 -1.53 3.66 1.95
C CYS A 13 -2.92 3.21 2.41
N CYS A 14 -2.99 2.04 3.04
CA CYS A 14 -4.17 1.59 3.79
C CYS A 14 -3.83 1.49 5.29
N GLY A 15 -4.86 1.54 6.12
CA GLY A 15 -4.77 1.37 7.57
C GLY A 15 -4.78 -0.10 7.98
N ARG A 16 -4.35 -0.38 9.23
CA ARG A 16 -4.37 -1.73 9.81
C ARG A 16 -5.77 -2.36 9.90
N ALA A 17 -6.81 -1.55 9.96
CA ALA A 17 -8.20 -1.98 10.07
C ALA A 17 -8.92 -2.08 8.71
N ASP A 18 -8.27 -1.62 7.63
CA ASP A 18 -8.83 -1.70 6.29
C ASP A 18 -8.88 -3.16 5.83
N THR A 19 -9.93 -3.49 5.10
CA THR A 19 -10.09 -4.84 4.56
C THR A 19 -9.21 -5.03 3.31
N ILE A 20 -8.99 -6.29 2.93
CA ILE A 20 -8.33 -6.62 1.66
C ILE A 20 -9.06 -6.00 0.45
N ARG A 21 -10.40 -5.83 0.53
CA ARG A 21 -11.17 -5.17 -0.51
C ARG A 21 -10.80 -3.69 -0.63
N ASP A 22 -10.61 -3.01 0.49
CA ASP A 22 -10.25 -1.59 0.50
C ASP A 22 -8.85 -1.39 -0.09
N ALA A 23 -7.89 -2.26 0.28
CA ALA A 23 -6.56 -2.27 -0.35
C ALA A 23 -6.63 -2.52 -1.86
N ALA A 24 -7.45 -3.49 -2.32
CA ALA A 24 -7.65 -3.76 -3.74
C ALA A 24 -8.28 -2.57 -4.48
N GLN A 25 -9.21 -1.86 -3.84
CA GLN A 25 -9.83 -0.67 -4.38
C GLN A 25 -8.81 0.47 -4.53
N ILE A 26 -7.95 0.70 -3.53
CA ILE A 26 -6.86 1.68 -3.62
C ILE A 26 -5.92 1.34 -4.79
N MET A 27 -5.54 0.07 -4.92
CA MET A 27 -4.70 -0.41 -6.03
C MET A 27 -5.33 -0.08 -7.40
N ALA A 28 -6.62 -0.37 -7.56
CA ALA A 28 -7.36 -0.11 -8.79
C ALA A 28 -7.51 1.40 -9.08
N GLU A 29 -7.87 2.20 -8.08
CA GLU A 29 -8.08 3.65 -8.22
C GLU A 29 -6.79 4.41 -8.50
N LYS A 30 -5.66 3.93 -7.97
CA LYS A 30 -4.34 4.58 -8.12
C LYS A 30 -3.48 3.93 -9.20
N SER A 31 -3.95 2.88 -9.85
CA SER A 31 -3.19 2.09 -10.85
C SER A 31 -1.84 1.60 -10.31
N VAL A 32 -1.83 1.07 -9.09
CA VAL A 32 -0.62 0.52 -8.42
C VAL A 32 -0.84 -0.93 -8.01
N GLY A 33 0.23 -1.73 -8.00
CA GLY A 33 0.18 -3.15 -7.60
C GLY A 33 0.52 -3.43 -6.13
N SER A 34 0.86 -2.40 -5.36
CA SER A 34 1.24 -2.53 -3.97
C SER A 34 0.80 -1.32 -3.15
N VAL A 35 0.42 -1.59 -1.90
CA VAL A 35 -0.07 -0.57 -0.96
C VAL A 35 0.61 -0.82 0.40
N PRO A 36 1.37 0.15 0.94
CA PRO A 36 1.88 0.08 2.30
C PRO A 36 0.73 0.12 3.32
N VAL A 37 0.83 -0.70 4.35
CA VAL A 37 -0.06 -0.66 5.52
C VAL A 37 0.56 0.25 6.55
N VAL A 38 -0.17 1.25 7.03
CA VAL A 38 0.29 2.19 8.06
C VAL A 38 -0.53 2.08 9.35
N ASN A 39 0.08 2.44 10.48
CA ASN A 39 -0.62 2.62 11.75
C ASN A 39 -1.26 4.03 11.85
N ASP A 40 -1.94 4.30 12.96
CA ASP A 40 -2.62 5.59 13.20
C ASP A 40 -1.66 6.78 13.30
N MET A 41 -0.37 6.54 13.54
CA MET A 41 0.69 7.56 13.52
C MET A 41 1.27 7.78 12.11
N GLY A 42 0.79 7.06 11.09
CA GLY A 42 1.27 7.12 9.72
C GLY A 42 2.55 6.32 9.47
N GLU A 43 2.98 5.49 10.41
CA GLU A 43 4.21 4.70 10.28
C GLU A 43 3.93 3.39 9.54
N PRO A 44 4.82 2.97 8.62
CA PRO A 44 4.65 1.73 7.88
C PRO A 44 4.80 0.51 8.80
N VAL A 45 3.82 -0.40 8.76
CA VAL A 45 3.77 -1.64 9.54
C VAL A 45 3.65 -2.89 8.67
N GLY A 46 3.51 -2.74 7.36
CA GLY A 46 3.42 -3.84 6.41
C GLY A 46 3.21 -3.38 4.98
N ILE A 47 2.98 -4.34 4.08
CA ILE A 47 2.66 -4.11 2.67
C ILE A 47 1.71 -5.21 2.20
N VAL A 48 0.77 -4.85 1.33
CA VAL A 48 -0.09 -5.80 0.61
C VAL A 48 0.08 -5.54 -0.89
N THR A 49 0.15 -6.62 -1.66
CA THR A 49 0.27 -6.59 -3.12
C THR A 49 -0.92 -7.27 -3.79
N ASP A 50 -1.16 -6.96 -5.06
CA ASP A 50 -2.15 -7.64 -5.89
C ASP A 50 -1.96 -9.18 -5.90
N ARG A 51 -0.72 -9.64 -5.81
CA ARG A 51 -0.34 -11.04 -5.70
C ARG A 51 -0.80 -11.68 -4.40
N ASP A 52 -0.66 -10.99 -3.27
CA ASP A 52 -1.15 -11.49 -1.97
C ASP A 52 -2.67 -11.70 -2.02
N ILE A 53 -3.38 -10.80 -2.72
CA ILE A 53 -4.83 -10.87 -2.95
C ILE A 53 -5.19 -12.05 -3.86
N CYS A 54 -4.45 -12.25 -4.95
CA CYS A 54 -4.74 -13.30 -5.93
C CYS A 54 -4.37 -14.71 -5.45
N CYS A 55 -3.27 -14.83 -4.71
CA CYS A 55 -2.73 -16.13 -4.30
C CYS A 55 -3.16 -16.55 -2.90
N GLY A 56 -3.75 -15.64 -2.10
CA GLY A 56 -4.08 -15.87 -0.71
C GLY A 56 -2.80 -16.10 0.10
N ALA A 57 -2.16 -15.01 0.52
CA ALA A 57 -1.04 -15.08 1.47
C ALA A 57 -1.42 -15.81 2.77
#